data_AF-A0A316HQ44-F1
#
_entry.id   AF-A0A316HQ44-F1
#
_cell.length_a   1.000
_cell.length_b   1.000
_cell.length_c   1.000
_cell.angle_alpha   90.00
_cell.angle_beta   90.00
_cell.angle_gamma   90.00
#
_symmetry.space_group_name_H-M   'P 1'
#
loop_
_entity.id
_entity.type
_entity.pdbx_description
1 polymer ?
#
loop_
_entity_poly.entity_id
_entity_poly.type
_entity_poly.pdbx_seq_one_letter_code
_entity_poly.pdbx_strand_id
1 'polypeptide(L)'
;MSWFRSRRQLWLVIGVVTGVAVLLGGVLIALRPDRQQPPGTAPVTEQTAFSVYFHRGDPAAVVAVPRSVPKTQMVATAALNELLAGPTVAEREAGYWSMFVPGTAKSLKSVQITDGVAHADFTDFSTIIPNASSSTGSAALLAELDATLKQFPTVRSTVYSFNGDVAGFYHWLQVTPPDTPGDQTGAVAAGKRFLVEVAGMRTAFEGPFRWTGDNLAEATYYPPSPNDSTQPVRTLPTAVGLSRAGGRWLVTGTRSDVILVDTPKTGEAVSSPLVLTGRAHVFEGNVTVRVVAETDGGTAEIAKSFVTGGGGDAPAPFRGEITFPRPAGGTGWVFFQEHSAANGEVVLTTAVRVTF
;
A
#
# COMPACT_ATOMS: atom_id res chain seq x y z
N MET A 1 -28.97 -105.81 -27.97
CA MET A 1 -28.57 -104.93 -29.09
C MET A 1 -28.20 -103.55 -28.56
N SER A 2 -27.46 -102.75 -29.35
CA SER A 2 -26.96 -101.37 -29.09
C SER A 2 -26.10 -101.17 -27.82
N TRP A 3 -24.83 -100.72 -27.83
CA TRP A 3 -24.26 -99.40 -28.24
C TRP A 3 -24.83 -98.21 -27.42
N PHE A 4 -24.05 -97.27 -26.84
CA PHE A 4 -22.58 -97.06 -26.89
C PHE A 4 -22.02 -96.20 -25.71
N ARG A 5 -20.69 -95.92 -25.75
CA ARG A 5 -19.77 -95.09 -24.89
C ARG A 5 -20.37 -93.97 -24.00
N SER A 6 -19.91 -93.59 -22.80
CA SER A 6 -18.66 -93.71 -21.98
C SER A 6 -17.65 -92.51 -21.97
N ARG A 7 -17.42 -91.89 -20.78
CA ARG A 7 -16.17 -91.25 -20.23
C ARG A 7 -16.46 -90.49 -18.90
N ARG A 8 -15.84 -90.85 -17.76
CA ARG A 8 -14.64 -90.24 -17.07
C ARG A 8 -14.93 -88.94 -16.26
N GLN A 9 -14.86 -88.96 -14.92
CA GLN A 9 -13.70 -88.70 -13.99
C GLN A 9 -13.36 -87.18 -13.82
N LEU A 10 -12.92 -86.62 -12.67
CA LEU A 10 -12.30 -87.18 -11.45
C LEU A 10 -12.48 -86.29 -10.17
N TRP A 11 -12.57 -86.92 -8.98
CA TRP A 11 -12.28 -86.54 -7.56
C TRP A 11 -11.76 -85.13 -7.14
N LEU A 12 -12.04 -84.62 -5.92
CA LEU A 12 -11.34 -84.83 -4.61
C LEU A 12 -12.12 -84.03 -3.49
N VAL A 13 -11.98 -84.14 -2.14
CA VAL A 13 -11.52 -85.15 -1.14
C VAL A 13 -12.05 -84.72 0.27
N ILE A 14 -12.01 -85.56 1.31
CA ILE A 14 -12.69 -85.39 2.62
C ILE A 14 -11.70 -85.34 3.83
N GLY A 15 -12.02 -84.58 4.89
CA GLY A 15 -11.36 -84.61 6.23
C GLY A 15 -11.72 -83.39 7.13
N VAL A 16 -12.37 -83.38 8.32
CA VAL A 16 -13.10 -84.33 9.21
C VAL A 16 -12.44 -84.65 10.59
N VAL A 17 -13.00 -84.04 11.69
CA VAL A 17 -13.20 -84.58 13.09
C VAL A 17 -11.94 -84.74 14.01
N THR A 18 -11.91 -84.48 15.34
CA THR A 18 -12.81 -83.94 16.43
C THR A 18 -11.95 -83.32 17.56
N GLY A 19 -12.39 -82.40 18.45
CA GLY A 19 -13.23 -82.60 19.66
C GLY A 19 -12.41 -82.32 20.96
N VAL A 20 -12.91 -82.18 22.20
CA VAL A 20 -14.27 -82.18 22.81
C VAL A 20 -14.32 -81.21 24.03
N ALA A 21 -15.53 -80.73 24.35
CA ALA A 21 -15.95 -79.69 25.31
C ALA A 21 -15.55 -79.77 26.82
N VAL A 22 -15.74 -78.63 27.51
CA VAL A 22 -16.20 -78.50 28.92
C VAL A 22 -17.21 -77.33 29.03
N LEU A 23 -18.06 -77.32 30.06
CA LEU A 23 -19.16 -76.37 30.34
C LEU A 23 -18.88 -75.57 31.66
N LEU A 24 -19.53 -74.47 32.04
CA LEU A 24 -20.70 -73.74 31.51
C LEU A 24 -20.64 -72.27 32.00
N GLY A 25 -21.16 -71.28 31.24
CA GLY A 25 -21.35 -69.91 31.74
C GLY A 25 -21.87 -68.92 30.69
N GLY A 26 -23.05 -68.33 30.91
CA GLY A 26 -23.71 -67.46 29.92
C GLY A 26 -23.52 -65.95 30.19
N VAL A 27 -23.02 -65.22 29.20
CA VAL A 27 -23.09 -63.76 29.11
C VAL A 27 -23.43 -63.37 27.66
N LEU A 28 -24.30 -62.37 27.48
CA LEU A 28 -24.70 -61.85 26.17
C LEU A 28 -23.53 -61.10 25.49
N ILE A 29 -23.11 -61.57 24.32
CA ILE A 29 -22.26 -60.82 23.40
C ILE A 29 -23.06 -60.60 22.11
N ALA A 30 -23.29 -59.34 21.75
CA ALA A 30 -24.11 -58.98 20.60
C ALA A 30 -23.43 -59.36 19.27
N LEU A 31 -24.22 -59.91 18.33
CA LEU A 31 -23.81 -60.13 16.95
C LEU A 31 -23.39 -58.81 16.31
N ARG A 32 -22.10 -58.67 15.98
CA ARG A 32 -21.62 -57.64 15.06
C ARG A 32 -21.57 -58.25 13.65
N PRO A 33 -22.46 -57.89 12.72
CA PRO A 33 -22.18 -58.09 11.31
C PRO A 33 -20.98 -57.22 10.90
N ASP A 34 -20.22 -57.66 9.90
CA ASP A 34 -19.09 -56.89 9.39
C ASP A 34 -19.54 -55.50 8.91
N ARG A 35 -18.90 -54.47 9.44
CA ARG A 35 -19.03 -53.12 8.88
C ARG A 35 -18.26 -53.07 7.56
N GLN A 36 -18.97 -53.19 6.44
CA GLN A 36 -18.48 -52.69 5.18
C GLN A 36 -18.07 -51.23 5.37
N GLN A 37 -16.77 -50.96 5.22
CA GLN A 37 -16.23 -49.62 5.35
C GLN A 37 -16.69 -48.81 4.12
N PRO A 38 -17.36 -47.64 4.30
CA PRO A 38 -17.74 -46.82 3.17
C PRO A 38 -16.51 -46.42 2.33
N PRO A 39 -16.63 -46.25 1.01
CA PRO A 39 -15.53 -45.75 0.19
C PRO A 39 -15.04 -44.42 0.78
N GLY A 40 -13.77 -44.39 1.17
CA GLY A 40 -13.22 -43.28 1.94
C GLY A 40 -13.32 -41.98 1.16
N THR A 41 -13.99 -40.97 1.73
CA THR A 41 -14.00 -39.62 1.19
C THR A 41 -12.56 -39.13 1.07
N ALA A 42 -12.09 -38.91 -0.16
CA ALA A 42 -10.78 -38.33 -0.38
C ALA A 42 -10.69 -36.98 0.34
N PRO A 43 -9.57 -36.64 1.00
CA PRO A 43 -9.44 -35.36 1.67
C PRO A 43 -9.59 -34.24 0.64
N VAL A 44 -10.63 -33.42 0.80
CA VAL A 44 -10.85 -32.24 -0.04
C VAL A 44 -9.80 -31.21 0.34
N THR A 45 -8.67 -31.22 -0.36
CA THR A 45 -7.58 -30.26 -0.19
C THR A 45 -8.13 -28.85 -0.38
N GLU A 46 -8.23 -28.09 0.71
CA GLU A 46 -8.74 -26.72 0.70
C GLU A 46 -7.97 -25.87 -0.32
N GLN A 47 -8.69 -25.05 -1.07
CA GLN A 47 -8.15 -24.28 -2.20
C GLN A 47 -8.14 -22.78 -1.91
N THR A 48 -7.16 -22.08 -2.46
CA THR A 48 -7.19 -20.63 -2.63
C THR A 48 -7.52 -20.33 -4.10
N ALA A 49 -8.60 -19.60 -4.35
CA ALA A 49 -8.99 -19.12 -5.67
C ALA A 49 -8.58 -17.65 -5.88
N PHE A 50 -8.24 -17.29 -7.11
CA PHE A 50 -7.90 -15.94 -7.57
C PHE A 50 -8.10 -15.84 -9.10
N SER A 51 -7.86 -14.67 -9.68
CA SER A 51 -7.81 -14.49 -11.14
C SER A 51 -6.37 -14.25 -11.62
N VAL A 52 -6.08 -14.63 -12.86
CA VAL A 52 -4.99 -14.05 -13.65
C VAL A 52 -5.61 -13.29 -14.81
N TYR A 53 -4.95 -12.25 -15.30
CA TYR A 53 -5.52 -11.36 -16.31
C TYR A 53 -4.76 -11.50 -17.61
N PHE A 54 -5.45 -11.98 -18.65
CA PHE A 54 -4.90 -12.20 -19.99
C PHE A 54 -5.65 -11.36 -21.03
N HIS A 55 -4.98 -10.97 -22.11
CA HIS A 55 -5.63 -10.29 -23.23
C HIS A 55 -6.62 -11.19 -23.97
N ARG A 56 -7.67 -10.57 -24.53
CA ARG A 56 -8.64 -11.26 -25.40
C ARG A 56 -9.20 -10.30 -26.45
N GLY A 57 -8.73 -10.42 -27.68
CA GLY A 57 -9.06 -9.48 -28.76
C GLY A 57 -8.23 -8.19 -28.65
N ASP A 58 -8.78 -7.16 -28.00
CA ASP A 58 -8.17 -5.83 -27.88
C ASP A 58 -6.88 -5.87 -27.02
N PRO A 59 -5.70 -5.44 -27.54
CA PRO A 59 -4.46 -5.37 -26.76
C PRO A 59 -4.47 -4.35 -25.61
N ALA A 60 -5.43 -3.42 -25.56
CA ALA A 60 -5.61 -2.51 -24.42
C ALA A 60 -6.45 -3.12 -23.28
N ALA A 61 -7.12 -4.27 -23.51
CA ALA A 61 -8.02 -4.88 -22.55
C ALA A 61 -7.52 -6.24 -22.06
N VAL A 62 -7.63 -6.48 -20.75
CA VAL A 62 -7.35 -7.77 -20.11
C VAL A 62 -8.60 -8.31 -19.43
N VAL A 63 -8.76 -9.62 -19.45
CA VAL A 63 -9.94 -10.34 -18.95
C VAL A 63 -9.52 -11.26 -17.80
N ALA A 64 -10.30 -11.24 -16.72
CA ALA A 64 -10.08 -12.12 -15.58
C ALA A 64 -10.35 -13.59 -15.96
N VAL A 65 -9.33 -14.43 -15.79
CA VAL A 65 -9.38 -15.88 -15.98
C VAL A 65 -9.16 -16.55 -14.64
N PRO A 66 -10.10 -17.39 -14.14
CA PRO A 66 -10.00 -17.95 -12.80
C PRO A 66 -8.87 -18.98 -12.68
N ARG A 67 -8.30 -19.04 -11.48
CA ARG A 67 -7.28 -20.01 -11.05
C ARG A 67 -7.58 -20.50 -9.64
N SER A 68 -7.09 -21.70 -9.34
CA SER A 68 -7.23 -22.36 -8.04
C SER A 68 -5.96 -23.12 -7.73
N VAL A 69 -5.43 -22.94 -6.52
CA VAL A 69 -4.24 -23.64 -6.02
C VAL A 69 -4.51 -24.22 -4.64
N PRO A 70 -3.74 -25.22 -4.17
CA PRO A 70 -3.80 -25.66 -2.77
C PRO A 70 -3.60 -24.48 -1.81
N LYS A 71 -4.39 -24.44 -0.73
CA LYS A 71 -4.51 -23.30 0.18
C LYS A 71 -3.17 -22.69 0.58
N THR A 72 -3.01 -21.40 0.27
CA THR A 72 -1.82 -20.60 0.54
C THR A 72 -2.18 -19.23 1.13
N GLN A 73 -1.28 -18.70 1.95
CA GLN A 73 -1.30 -17.29 2.38
C GLN A 73 -0.62 -16.36 1.36
N MET A 74 0.24 -16.90 0.50
CA MET A 74 1.02 -16.15 -0.51
C MET A 74 0.22 -15.97 -1.81
N VAL A 75 -1.02 -15.45 -1.70
CA VAL A 75 -1.99 -15.44 -2.81
C VAL A 75 -1.50 -14.62 -4.01
N ALA A 76 -0.90 -13.45 -3.78
CA ALA A 76 -0.33 -12.63 -4.85
C ALA A 76 0.87 -13.28 -5.55
N THR A 77 1.68 -14.06 -4.81
CA THR A 77 2.79 -14.85 -5.38
C THR A 77 2.26 -16.00 -6.24
N ALA A 78 1.19 -16.67 -5.81
CA ALA A 78 0.52 -17.70 -6.60
C ALA A 78 -0.10 -17.11 -7.89
N ALA A 79 -0.75 -15.94 -7.79
CA ALA A 79 -1.33 -15.24 -8.93
C ALA A 79 -0.27 -14.86 -9.99
N LEU A 80 0.88 -14.30 -9.58
CA LEU A 80 1.96 -14.03 -10.54
C LEU A 80 2.60 -15.29 -11.11
N ASN A 81 2.77 -16.37 -10.34
CA ASN A 81 3.31 -17.63 -10.88
C ASN A 81 2.40 -18.23 -11.97
N GLU A 82 1.08 -18.21 -11.78
CA GLU A 82 0.11 -18.64 -12.79
C GLU A 82 0.09 -17.70 -14.01
N LEU A 83 0.23 -16.38 -13.81
CA LEU A 83 0.30 -15.41 -14.91
C LEU A 83 1.57 -15.60 -15.75
N LEU A 84 2.73 -15.75 -15.10
CA LEU A 84 4.03 -15.92 -15.75
C LEU A 84 4.14 -17.23 -16.56
N ALA A 85 3.31 -18.23 -16.29
CA ALA A 85 3.21 -19.43 -17.12
C ALA A 85 2.51 -19.19 -18.47
N GLY A 86 1.76 -18.08 -18.58
CA GLY A 86 0.93 -17.74 -19.71
C GLY A 86 -0.36 -18.58 -19.78
N PRO A 87 -1.23 -18.31 -20.77
CA PRO A 87 -2.46 -19.08 -20.98
C PRO A 87 -2.18 -20.57 -21.23
N THR A 88 -3.14 -21.42 -20.88
CA THR A 88 -3.16 -22.83 -21.26
C THR A 88 -3.42 -23.02 -22.76
N VAL A 89 -3.33 -24.26 -23.27
CA VAL A 89 -3.65 -24.58 -24.67
C VAL A 89 -5.10 -24.23 -24.99
N ALA A 90 -6.06 -24.69 -24.16
CA ALA A 90 -7.48 -24.43 -24.34
C ALA A 90 -7.84 -22.93 -24.22
N GLU A 91 -7.11 -22.16 -23.40
CA GLU A 91 -7.30 -20.71 -23.32
C GLU A 91 -6.82 -19.99 -24.59
N ARG A 92 -5.70 -20.42 -25.19
CA ARG A 92 -5.27 -19.93 -26.52
C ARG A 92 -6.29 -20.28 -27.61
N GLU A 93 -6.83 -21.50 -27.60
CA GLU A 93 -7.91 -21.93 -28.52
C GLU A 93 -9.20 -21.11 -28.32
N ALA A 94 -9.48 -20.65 -27.09
CA ALA A 94 -10.58 -19.73 -26.76
C ALA A 94 -10.27 -18.24 -27.05
N GLY A 95 -9.10 -17.93 -27.64
CA GLY A 95 -8.68 -16.59 -28.06
C GLY A 95 -8.02 -15.72 -26.99
N TYR A 96 -7.62 -16.30 -25.85
CA TYR A 96 -6.78 -15.60 -24.87
C TYR A 96 -5.31 -15.62 -25.29
N TRP A 97 -4.61 -14.52 -25.08
CA TRP A 97 -3.18 -14.41 -25.30
C TRP A 97 -2.52 -13.56 -24.21
N SER A 98 -1.20 -13.66 -24.12
CA SER A 98 -0.36 -12.92 -23.17
C SER A 98 1.02 -12.74 -23.79
N MET A 99 1.82 -11.81 -23.25
CA MET A 99 3.26 -11.80 -23.51
C MET A 99 3.96 -12.97 -22.78
N PHE A 100 3.41 -13.43 -21.65
CA PHE A 100 3.97 -14.53 -20.88
C PHE A 100 3.76 -15.90 -21.53
N VAL A 101 4.76 -16.76 -21.35
CA VAL A 101 4.90 -18.06 -22.00
C VAL A 101 5.47 -19.09 -21.01
N PRO A 102 5.40 -20.41 -21.28
CA PRO A 102 5.96 -21.41 -20.36
C PRO A 102 7.45 -21.23 -20.01
N GLY A 103 8.22 -20.47 -20.80
CA GLY A 103 9.59 -20.06 -20.48
C GLY A 103 9.71 -19.01 -19.38
N THR A 104 8.71 -18.14 -19.17
CA THR A 104 8.71 -17.12 -18.10
C THR A 104 8.18 -17.65 -16.77
N ALA A 105 7.62 -18.86 -16.73
CA ALA A 105 6.93 -19.47 -15.58
C ALA A 105 7.76 -19.57 -14.28
N LYS A 106 9.09 -19.44 -14.35
CA LYS A 106 10.01 -19.52 -13.21
C LYS A 106 10.74 -18.20 -12.91
N SER A 107 10.31 -17.09 -13.54
CA SER A 107 11.00 -15.82 -13.39
C SER A 107 10.60 -15.03 -12.14
N LEU A 108 9.54 -15.37 -11.42
CA LEU A 108 9.20 -14.68 -10.16
C LEU A 108 10.23 -15.01 -9.07
N LYS A 109 10.82 -13.98 -8.46
CA LYS A 109 11.74 -14.11 -7.33
C LYS A 109 11.07 -13.78 -6.00
N SER A 110 10.28 -12.71 -5.93
CA SER A 110 9.48 -12.40 -4.75
C SER A 110 8.29 -11.49 -5.05
N VAL A 111 7.33 -11.46 -4.12
CA VAL A 111 6.29 -10.44 -4.03
C VAL A 111 6.24 -9.92 -2.60
N GLN A 112 6.24 -8.61 -2.43
CA GLN A 112 6.11 -7.91 -1.15
C GLN A 112 5.02 -6.85 -1.28
N ILE A 113 4.11 -6.78 -0.31
CA ILE A 113 3.05 -5.76 -0.27
C ILE A 113 3.30 -4.88 0.95
N THR A 114 3.71 -3.62 0.72
CA THR A 114 4.09 -2.65 1.75
C THR A 114 3.37 -1.33 1.50
N ASP A 115 2.72 -0.76 2.51
CA ASP A 115 2.01 0.53 2.49
C ASP A 115 0.94 0.72 1.38
N GLY A 116 0.56 -0.36 0.71
CA GLY A 116 -0.38 -0.38 -0.43
C GLY A 116 0.26 -0.62 -1.80
N VAL A 117 1.59 -0.81 -1.85
CA VAL A 117 2.34 -1.09 -3.08
C VAL A 117 2.73 -2.56 -3.14
N ALA A 118 2.37 -3.24 -4.23
CA ALA A 118 2.87 -4.57 -4.54
C ALA A 118 4.17 -4.47 -5.35
N HIS A 119 5.29 -4.72 -4.68
CA HIS A 119 6.61 -4.89 -5.31
C HIS A 119 6.76 -6.34 -5.76
N ALA A 120 7.06 -6.58 -7.03
CA ALA A 120 7.37 -7.91 -7.55
C ALA A 120 8.74 -7.90 -8.25
N ASP A 121 9.67 -8.70 -7.74
CA ASP A 121 11.00 -8.88 -8.35
C ASP A 121 11.01 -10.10 -9.26
N PHE A 122 11.63 -9.95 -10.43
CA PHE A 122 11.76 -11.00 -11.41
C PHE A 122 13.24 -11.26 -11.77
N THR A 123 13.55 -12.49 -12.15
CA THR A 123 14.70 -12.79 -13.01
C THR A 123 14.44 -12.16 -14.38
N ASP A 124 15.47 -11.52 -14.95
CA ASP A 124 15.39 -10.89 -16.27
C ASP A 124 14.85 -11.86 -17.34
N PHE A 125 13.69 -11.50 -17.90
CA PHE A 125 13.01 -12.22 -18.98
C PHE A 125 12.93 -11.40 -20.28
N SER A 126 13.63 -10.26 -20.36
CA SER A 126 13.62 -9.36 -21.52
C SER A 126 13.99 -10.06 -22.83
N THR A 127 14.90 -11.04 -22.77
CA THR A 127 15.35 -11.86 -23.91
C THR A 127 14.36 -12.96 -24.31
N ILE A 128 13.43 -13.34 -23.41
CA ILE A 128 12.38 -14.34 -23.67
C ILE A 128 11.19 -13.69 -24.38
N ILE A 129 10.84 -12.45 -23.98
CA ILE A 129 9.66 -11.72 -24.48
C ILE A 129 10.02 -10.32 -25.05
N PRO A 130 10.99 -10.21 -25.99
CA PRO A 130 11.60 -8.93 -26.39
C PRO A 130 10.61 -7.90 -26.94
N ASN A 131 9.50 -8.34 -27.53
CA ASN A 131 8.47 -7.47 -28.12
C ASN A 131 7.71 -6.62 -27.08
N ALA A 132 7.80 -6.95 -25.78
CA ALA A 132 7.24 -6.13 -24.71
C ALA A 132 7.94 -4.76 -24.55
N SER A 133 9.11 -4.55 -25.18
CA SER A 133 9.77 -3.24 -25.28
C SER A 133 9.12 -2.26 -26.28
N SER A 134 8.12 -2.71 -27.05
CA SER A 134 7.33 -1.85 -27.94
C SER A 134 6.22 -1.11 -27.18
N SER A 135 5.79 0.07 -27.65
CA SER A 135 4.76 0.89 -26.99
C SER A 135 3.44 0.15 -26.70
N THR A 136 2.96 -0.68 -27.63
CA THR A 136 1.79 -1.56 -27.39
C THR A 136 2.15 -2.72 -26.44
N GLY A 137 3.37 -3.26 -26.56
CA GLY A 137 3.81 -4.40 -25.77
C GLY A 137 4.08 -4.10 -24.29
N SER A 138 4.55 -2.89 -23.97
CA SER A 138 4.75 -2.45 -22.59
C SER A 138 3.43 -2.12 -21.91
N ALA A 139 2.50 -1.48 -22.64
CA ALA A 139 1.12 -1.30 -22.18
C ALA A 139 0.42 -2.64 -21.91
N ALA A 140 0.56 -3.62 -22.81
CA ALA A 140 0.03 -4.97 -22.65
C ALA A 140 0.60 -5.69 -21.41
N LEU A 141 1.93 -5.81 -21.32
CA LEU A 141 2.61 -6.47 -20.20
C LEU A 141 2.23 -5.86 -18.85
N LEU A 142 2.18 -4.52 -18.78
CA LEU A 142 1.79 -3.81 -17.57
C LEU A 142 0.31 -4.01 -17.24
N ALA A 143 -0.60 -4.08 -18.21
CA ALA A 143 -2.01 -4.34 -17.96
C ALA A 143 -2.25 -5.73 -17.33
N GLU A 144 -1.57 -6.78 -17.82
CA GLU A 144 -1.66 -8.14 -17.28
C GLU A 144 -1.13 -8.21 -15.83
N LEU A 145 0.04 -7.61 -15.59
CA LEU A 145 0.68 -7.55 -14.26
C LEU A 145 -0.10 -6.69 -13.26
N ASP A 146 -0.58 -5.51 -13.68
CA ASP A 146 -1.31 -4.57 -12.83
C ASP A 146 -2.64 -5.16 -12.39
N ALA A 147 -3.45 -5.65 -13.32
CA ALA A 147 -4.76 -6.20 -12.99
C ALA A 147 -4.65 -7.44 -12.10
N THR A 148 -3.64 -8.28 -12.33
CA THR A 148 -3.38 -9.48 -11.51
C THR A 148 -2.95 -9.14 -10.07
N LEU A 149 -2.30 -8.01 -9.82
CA LEU A 149 -1.96 -7.58 -8.46
C LEU A 149 -3.04 -6.68 -7.81
N LYS A 150 -3.65 -5.77 -8.57
CA LYS A 150 -4.69 -4.84 -8.10
C LYS A 150 -6.05 -5.51 -7.87
N GLN A 151 -6.21 -6.81 -8.18
CA GLN A 151 -7.37 -7.60 -7.73
C GLN A 151 -7.48 -7.69 -6.20
N PHE A 152 -6.36 -7.55 -5.48
CA PHE A 152 -6.33 -7.61 -4.01
C PHE A 152 -6.59 -6.21 -3.45
N PRO A 153 -7.65 -5.96 -2.64
CA PRO A 153 -8.00 -4.60 -2.19
C PRO A 153 -6.96 -3.89 -1.30
N THR A 154 -5.93 -4.60 -0.85
CA THR A 154 -4.76 -4.04 -0.16
C THR A 154 -3.72 -3.45 -1.11
N VAL A 155 -3.78 -3.75 -2.41
CA VAL A 155 -2.85 -3.31 -3.45
C VAL A 155 -3.47 -2.15 -4.23
N ARG A 156 -2.89 -0.97 -4.06
CA ARG A 156 -3.27 0.29 -4.73
C ARG A 156 -2.38 0.56 -5.94
N SER A 157 -1.08 0.31 -5.80
CA SER A 157 -0.11 0.41 -6.89
C SER A 157 0.83 -0.79 -6.93
N THR A 158 1.65 -0.80 -7.96
CA THR A 158 2.49 -1.90 -8.39
C THR A 158 3.88 -1.36 -8.73
N VAL A 159 4.93 -2.14 -8.46
CA VAL A 159 6.31 -1.85 -8.87
C VAL A 159 6.96 -3.15 -9.30
N TYR A 160 7.66 -3.10 -10.42
CA TYR A 160 8.36 -4.24 -11.01
C TYR A 160 9.87 -3.98 -11.07
N SER A 161 10.66 -5.04 -10.89
CA SER A 161 12.12 -4.98 -10.99
C SER A 161 12.70 -6.22 -11.67
N PHE A 162 13.86 -6.06 -12.29
CA PHE A 162 14.72 -7.19 -12.67
C PHE A 162 15.88 -7.29 -11.69
N ASN A 163 15.91 -8.36 -10.91
CA ASN A 163 16.93 -8.62 -9.91
C ASN A 163 17.16 -7.51 -8.85
N GLY A 164 16.09 -6.81 -8.49
CA GLY A 164 16.09 -5.65 -7.61
C GLY A 164 16.29 -4.31 -8.35
N ASP A 165 16.67 -4.34 -9.63
CA ASP A 165 16.75 -3.14 -10.46
C ASP A 165 15.38 -2.77 -11.04
N VAL A 166 14.75 -1.79 -10.42
CA VAL A 166 13.52 -1.13 -10.91
C VAL A 166 13.80 -0.35 -12.19
N ALA A 167 14.94 0.35 -12.28
CA ALA A 167 15.25 1.18 -13.44
C ALA A 167 15.46 0.32 -14.70
N GLY A 168 16.17 -0.80 -14.57
CA GLY A 168 16.38 -1.77 -15.65
C GLY A 168 15.06 -2.33 -16.23
N PHE A 169 14.09 -2.67 -15.38
CA PHE A 169 12.78 -3.16 -15.82
C PHE A 169 12.02 -2.10 -16.64
N TYR A 170 11.87 -0.89 -16.10
CA TYR A 170 11.08 0.15 -16.77
C TYR A 170 11.80 0.79 -17.97
N HIS A 171 13.13 0.86 -17.96
CA HIS A 171 13.95 1.26 -19.12
C HIS A 171 13.79 0.28 -20.29
N TRP A 172 13.77 -1.03 -20.04
CA TRP A 172 13.48 -2.04 -21.06
C TRP A 172 12.08 -1.86 -21.69
N LEU A 173 11.09 -1.46 -20.89
CA LEU A 173 9.73 -1.13 -21.34
C LEU A 173 9.59 0.27 -21.98
N GLN A 174 10.66 1.09 -21.96
CA GLN A 174 10.70 2.47 -22.45
C GLN A 174 9.68 3.40 -21.77
N VAL A 175 9.34 3.15 -20.51
CA VAL A 175 8.42 3.99 -19.71
C VAL A 175 9.06 4.39 -18.37
N THR A 176 8.50 5.41 -17.71
CA THR A 176 8.94 5.81 -16.37
C THR A 176 8.38 4.82 -15.31
N PRO A 177 9.15 4.44 -14.28
CA PRO A 177 8.59 3.77 -13.11
C PRO A 177 7.41 4.57 -12.50
N PRO A 178 6.35 3.92 -11.99
CA PRO A 178 5.22 4.62 -11.42
C PRO A 178 5.62 5.37 -10.14
N ASP A 179 5.10 6.59 -9.98
CA ASP A 179 5.18 7.33 -8.73
C ASP A 179 4.41 6.55 -7.63
N THR A 180 5.15 5.89 -6.74
CA THR A 180 4.60 5.01 -5.70
C THR A 180 3.81 5.74 -4.61
N PRO A 181 2.55 5.36 -4.34
CA PRO A 181 1.84 5.60 -3.07
C PRO A 181 2.38 4.69 -1.96
N GLY A 182 3.71 4.60 -1.87
CA GLY A 182 4.49 3.80 -0.93
C GLY A 182 5.85 4.42 -0.59
N ASP A 183 6.20 5.57 -1.20
CA ASP A 183 7.24 6.45 -0.64
C ASP A 183 6.70 7.23 0.58
N GLN A 184 6.13 6.50 1.55
CA GLN A 184 5.74 7.04 2.84
C GLN A 184 6.97 7.61 3.56
N THR A 185 8.12 6.95 3.43
CA THR A 185 9.41 7.41 3.99
C THR A 185 9.81 8.78 3.46
N GLY A 186 9.79 9.01 2.14
CA GLY A 186 10.09 10.31 1.54
C GLY A 186 9.03 11.37 1.82
N ALA A 187 7.74 10.98 1.90
CA ALA A 187 6.65 11.87 2.30
C ALA A 187 6.84 12.38 3.74
N VAL A 188 7.13 11.46 4.67
CA VAL A 188 7.39 11.75 6.09
C VAL A 188 8.70 12.53 6.25
N ALA A 189 9.76 12.18 5.52
CA ALA A 189 11.01 12.95 5.51
C ALA A 189 10.81 14.39 5.00
N ALA A 190 9.98 14.59 3.96
CA ALA A 190 9.68 15.92 3.42
C ALA A 190 8.89 16.79 4.41
N GLY A 191 7.86 16.25 5.06
CA GLY A 191 7.09 16.98 6.07
C GLY A 191 7.94 17.31 7.31
N LYS A 192 8.70 16.34 7.82
CA LYS A 192 9.66 16.53 8.93
C LYS A 192 10.68 17.63 8.61
N ARG A 193 11.27 17.58 7.40
CA ARG A 193 12.23 18.58 6.94
C ARG A 193 11.62 19.98 6.87
N PHE A 194 10.42 20.13 6.30
CA PHE A 194 9.73 21.41 6.24
C PHE A 194 9.46 22.01 7.64
N LEU A 195 9.02 21.18 8.60
CA LEU A 195 8.78 21.63 9.97
C LEU A 195 10.05 22.13 10.68
N VAL A 196 11.21 21.51 10.41
CA VAL A 196 12.49 21.91 11.00
C VAL A 196 13.11 23.10 10.26
N GLU A 197 13.32 22.98 8.95
CA GLU A 197 14.11 23.94 8.15
C GLU A 197 13.33 25.21 7.80
N VAL A 198 11.99 25.15 7.67
CA VAL A 198 11.16 26.29 7.25
C VAL A 198 10.26 26.79 8.39
N ALA A 199 9.51 25.88 9.02
CA ALA A 199 8.62 26.27 10.12
C ALA A 199 9.38 26.57 11.43
N GLY A 200 10.64 26.14 11.58
CA GLY A 200 11.51 26.52 12.70
C GLY A 200 11.32 25.70 13.99
N MET A 201 10.78 24.48 13.90
CA MET A 201 10.76 23.54 15.03
C MET A 201 12.15 22.95 15.26
N ARG A 202 12.63 22.84 16.50
CA ARG A 202 13.96 22.21 16.78
C ARG A 202 14.02 20.76 16.29
N THR A 203 12.92 20.04 16.40
CA THR A 203 12.73 18.69 15.85
C THR A 203 11.23 18.43 15.72
N ALA A 204 10.86 17.45 14.90
CA ALA A 204 9.50 16.97 14.74
C ALA A 204 9.48 15.45 14.87
N PHE A 205 8.81 14.94 15.91
CA PHE A 205 8.62 13.50 16.12
C PHE A 205 7.50 12.99 15.24
N GLU A 206 7.72 11.85 14.61
CA GLU A 206 6.78 11.26 13.65
C GLU A 206 5.56 10.64 14.35
N GLY A 207 4.42 10.69 13.65
CA GLY A 207 3.11 10.24 14.13
C GLY A 207 2.32 9.52 13.03
N PRO A 208 0.98 9.43 13.17
CA PRO A 208 0.13 8.83 12.17
C PRO A 208 0.31 9.43 10.77
N PHE A 209 0.37 8.55 9.77
CA PHE A 209 0.41 8.89 8.35
C PHE A 209 -0.85 8.33 7.66
N ARG A 210 -1.37 9.04 6.66
CA ARG A 210 -2.47 8.56 5.81
C ARG A 210 -2.35 9.05 4.37
N TRP A 211 -2.62 8.16 3.43
CA TRP A 211 -2.91 8.51 2.03
C TRP A 211 -4.28 9.19 1.96
N THR A 212 -4.36 10.33 1.27
CA THR A 212 -5.59 11.10 1.01
C THR A 212 -5.97 11.13 -0.48
N GLY A 213 -5.09 10.64 -1.35
CA GLY A 213 -5.29 10.40 -2.78
C GLY A 213 -4.02 9.78 -3.38
N ASP A 214 -4.02 9.45 -4.68
CA ASP A 214 -2.92 8.67 -5.30
C ASP A 214 -1.54 9.33 -5.19
N ASN A 215 -1.50 10.67 -5.24
CA ASN A 215 -0.29 11.48 -5.01
C ASN A 215 -0.47 12.46 -3.85
N LEU A 216 -1.45 12.23 -2.95
CA LEU A 216 -1.77 13.11 -1.83
C LEU A 216 -1.70 12.33 -0.51
N ALA A 217 -1.08 12.94 0.49
CA ALA A 217 -0.93 12.36 1.81
C ALA A 217 -1.04 13.41 2.92
N GLU A 218 -1.20 12.93 4.13
CA GLU A 218 -1.12 13.72 5.35
C GLU A 218 -0.26 12.98 6.39
N ALA A 219 0.68 13.69 6.99
CA ALA A 219 1.56 13.17 8.03
C ALA A 219 1.43 14.01 9.30
N THR A 220 1.22 13.36 10.44
CA THR A 220 1.16 14.01 11.75
C THR A 220 2.53 14.03 12.41
N TYR A 221 2.88 15.14 13.05
CA TYR A 221 4.10 15.28 13.85
C TYR A 221 3.79 15.92 15.21
N TYR A 222 4.73 15.75 16.13
CA TYR A 222 4.67 16.28 17.50
C TYR A 222 5.96 17.03 17.85
N PRO A 223 5.89 18.13 18.62
CA PRO A 223 7.08 18.81 19.12
C PRO A 223 7.77 18.00 20.22
N PRO A 224 9.05 18.29 20.53
CA PRO A 224 9.71 17.81 21.72
C PRO A 224 9.04 18.34 23.00
N SER A 225 9.10 17.55 24.09
CA SER A 225 8.73 18.03 25.42
C SER A 225 9.76 19.05 25.92
N PRO A 226 9.33 20.20 26.48
CA PRO A 226 10.24 21.16 27.10
C PRO A 226 11.06 20.57 28.26
N ASN A 227 10.54 19.53 28.92
CA ASN A 227 11.18 18.87 30.07
C ASN A 227 12.07 17.68 29.67
N ASP A 228 11.84 17.09 28.49
CA ASP A 228 12.63 15.99 27.93
C ASP A 228 12.62 16.07 26.40
N SER A 229 13.73 16.55 25.85
CA SER A 229 13.89 16.77 24.40
C SER A 229 13.85 15.48 23.57
N THR A 230 13.87 14.30 24.20
CA THR A 230 13.75 12.98 23.55
C THR A 230 12.32 12.47 23.45
N GLN A 231 11.35 13.12 24.12
CA GLN A 231 9.95 12.68 24.18
C GLN A 231 9.02 13.62 23.37
N PRO A 232 8.00 13.08 22.66
CA PRO A 232 7.01 13.88 21.93
C PRO A 232 5.85 14.37 22.82
N VAL A 233 5.44 15.63 22.66
CA VAL A 233 4.18 16.13 23.25
C VAL A 233 2.99 15.72 22.38
N ARG A 234 2.46 14.51 22.62
CA ARG A 234 1.40 13.93 21.76
C ARG A 234 0.05 14.66 21.80
N THR A 235 -0.15 15.58 22.75
CA THR A 235 -1.32 16.48 22.81
C THR A 235 -1.22 17.71 21.91
N LEU A 236 -0.07 17.95 21.29
CA LEU A 236 0.17 19.07 20.36
C LEU A 236 0.47 18.53 18.94
N PRO A 237 -0.51 17.96 18.23
CA PRO A 237 -0.33 17.50 16.85
C PRO A 237 -0.23 18.67 15.87
N THR A 238 0.72 18.58 14.95
CA THR A 238 0.71 19.33 13.69
C THR A 238 0.55 18.35 12.54
N ALA A 239 -0.55 18.45 11.80
CA ALA A 239 -0.75 17.73 10.55
C ALA A 239 -0.09 18.50 9.39
N VAL A 240 0.57 17.79 8.49
CA VAL A 240 1.24 18.34 7.30
C VAL A 240 0.61 17.72 6.06
N GLY A 241 0.02 18.56 5.21
CA GLY A 241 -0.48 18.16 3.90
C GLY A 241 0.67 18.01 2.91
N LEU A 242 0.65 16.92 2.14
CA LEU A 242 1.73 16.50 1.26
C LEU A 242 1.18 16.18 -0.14
N SER A 243 1.90 16.60 -1.17
CA SER A 243 1.61 16.29 -2.58
C SER A 243 2.89 15.84 -3.28
N ARG A 244 2.81 14.77 -4.07
CA ARG A 244 3.91 14.29 -4.92
C ARG A 244 3.77 14.87 -6.33
N ALA A 245 4.85 15.44 -6.85
CA ALA A 245 4.93 15.97 -8.20
C ALA A 245 6.37 15.86 -8.73
N GLY A 246 6.53 15.35 -9.95
CA GLY A 246 7.86 15.19 -10.59
C GLY A 246 8.83 14.35 -9.75
N GLY A 247 8.36 13.24 -9.18
CA GLY A 247 9.15 12.38 -8.29
C GLY A 247 9.55 13.00 -6.94
N ARG A 248 9.02 14.16 -6.56
CA ARG A 248 9.35 14.85 -5.30
C ARG A 248 8.11 15.11 -4.45
N TRP A 249 8.27 14.95 -3.13
CA TRP A 249 7.29 15.36 -2.14
C TRP A 249 7.39 16.86 -1.82
N LEU A 250 6.26 17.54 -1.90
CA LEU A 250 6.07 18.95 -1.59
C LEU A 250 5.04 19.08 -0.46
N VAL A 251 5.27 20.02 0.47
CA VAL A 251 4.26 20.39 1.47
C VAL A 251 3.23 21.33 0.83
N THR A 252 1.95 21.13 1.15
CA THR A 252 0.82 21.95 0.67
C THR A 252 0.26 22.87 1.76
N GLY A 253 0.51 22.55 3.03
CA GLY A 253 0.06 23.29 4.20
C GLY A 253 0.40 22.56 5.49
N THR A 254 0.35 23.26 6.62
CA THR A 254 0.32 22.62 7.95
C THR A 254 -0.88 23.12 8.74
N ARG A 255 -1.38 22.29 9.67
CA ARG A 255 -2.54 22.61 10.49
C ARG A 255 -2.40 22.01 11.89
N SER A 256 -2.60 22.82 12.91
CA SER A 256 -3.00 22.33 14.24
C SER A 256 -4.52 22.44 14.42
N ASP A 257 -5.10 21.70 15.38
CA ASP A 257 -6.53 21.82 15.67
C ASP A 257 -6.92 23.09 16.42
N VAL A 258 -5.94 23.76 17.04
CA VAL A 258 -6.15 24.94 17.91
C VAL A 258 -5.71 26.26 17.29
N ILE A 259 -5.15 26.28 16.08
CA ILE A 259 -4.86 27.50 15.30
C ILE A 259 -5.56 27.38 13.94
N LEU A 260 -6.76 27.95 13.84
CA LEU A 260 -7.61 27.93 12.64
C LEU A 260 -7.51 29.27 11.92
N VAL A 261 -7.01 29.27 10.69
CA VAL A 261 -6.82 30.48 9.88
C VAL A 261 -7.97 30.64 8.89
N ASP A 262 -8.62 31.81 8.92
CA ASP A 262 -9.70 32.19 8.01
C ASP A 262 -9.20 33.18 6.92
N THR A 263 -8.05 33.85 7.13
CA THR A 263 -7.32 34.66 6.12
C THR A 263 -5.82 34.76 6.47
N PRO A 264 -4.87 34.57 5.52
CA PRO A 264 -5.06 34.26 4.09
C PRO A 264 -5.52 32.82 3.83
N LYS A 265 -5.86 32.53 2.58
CA LYS A 265 -6.21 31.19 2.06
C LYS A 265 -5.07 30.60 1.23
N THR A 266 -5.05 29.27 1.12
CA THR A 266 -4.02 28.56 0.34
C THR A 266 -4.09 28.93 -1.14
N GLY A 267 -2.98 29.43 -1.69
CA GLY A 267 -2.88 29.91 -3.07
C GLY A 267 -3.34 31.35 -3.30
N GLU A 268 -3.69 32.09 -2.24
CA GLU A 268 -4.07 33.50 -2.33
C GLU A 268 -2.86 34.39 -2.69
N ALA A 269 -3.08 35.34 -3.59
CA ALA A 269 -2.11 36.38 -3.93
C ALA A 269 -2.21 37.52 -2.91
N VAL A 270 -1.22 37.66 -2.04
CA VAL A 270 -1.25 38.56 -0.89
C VAL A 270 -0.36 39.79 -1.09
N SER A 271 -0.91 40.96 -0.78
CA SER A 271 -0.17 42.23 -0.74
C SER A 271 0.13 42.67 0.69
N SER A 272 1.08 43.59 0.83
CA SER A 272 1.44 44.24 2.11
C SER A 272 0.72 45.60 2.23
N PRO A 273 0.04 45.92 3.35
CA PRO A 273 -0.18 45.07 4.52
C PRO A 273 -1.19 43.95 4.26
N LEU A 274 -0.93 42.77 4.83
CA LEU A 274 -1.83 41.63 4.77
C LEU A 274 -2.71 41.58 6.02
N VAL A 275 -4.03 41.50 5.82
CA VAL A 275 -4.99 41.23 6.89
C VAL A 275 -4.95 39.76 7.31
N LEU A 276 -4.90 39.53 8.61
CA LEU A 276 -4.84 38.22 9.25
C LEU A 276 -6.13 37.98 10.03
N THR A 277 -6.83 36.88 9.77
CA THR A 277 -8.03 36.50 10.55
C THR A 277 -8.10 35.01 10.82
N GLY A 278 -8.78 34.64 11.90
CA GLY A 278 -8.96 33.25 12.31
C GLY A 278 -9.43 33.13 13.74
N ARG A 279 -9.26 31.95 14.33
CA ARG A 279 -9.50 31.63 15.75
C ARG A 279 -8.34 30.83 16.31
N ALA A 280 -7.96 31.09 17.55
CA ALA A 280 -6.91 30.34 18.22
C ALA A 280 -7.27 29.99 19.66
N HIS A 281 -6.71 28.88 20.15
CA HIS A 281 -6.70 28.45 21.55
C HIS A 281 -5.28 28.01 21.92
N VAL A 282 -4.46 28.96 22.35
CA VAL A 282 -3.01 28.78 22.59
C VAL A 282 -2.62 29.38 23.93
N PHE A 283 -1.46 29.02 24.46
CA PHE A 283 -0.96 29.57 25.71
C PHE A 283 -0.90 31.10 25.67
N GLU A 284 -1.48 31.75 26.69
CA GLU A 284 -1.67 33.21 26.80
C GLU A 284 -2.40 33.87 25.60
N GLY A 285 -2.98 33.09 24.68
CA GLY A 285 -3.64 33.59 23.47
C GLY A 285 -2.68 34.18 22.42
N ASN A 286 -1.37 34.05 22.59
CA ASN A 286 -0.36 34.67 21.73
C ASN A 286 -0.01 33.79 20.52
N VAL A 287 -0.48 34.18 19.33
CA VAL A 287 -0.11 33.54 18.07
C VAL A 287 0.97 34.37 17.38
N THR A 288 2.19 33.84 17.31
CA THR A 288 3.27 34.44 16.51
C THR A 288 2.96 34.26 15.02
N VAL A 289 3.09 35.33 14.23
CA VAL A 289 2.85 35.28 12.78
C VAL A 289 4.13 35.63 12.03
N ARG A 290 4.51 34.81 11.05
CA ARG A 290 5.71 34.99 10.22
C ARG A 290 5.35 34.90 8.75
N VAL A 291 5.89 35.80 7.93
CA VAL A 291 5.83 35.71 6.46
C VAL A 291 7.20 35.27 5.97
N VAL A 292 7.22 34.17 5.22
CA VAL A 292 8.43 33.55 4.68
C VAL A 292 8.30 33.42 3.17
N ALA A 293 9.21 34.01 2.41
CA ALA A 293 9.26 33.88 0.96
C ALA A 293 10.07 32.64 0.54
N GLU A 294 9.62 31.95 -0.50
CA GLU A 294 10.42 30.97 -1.23
C GLU A 294 11.30 31.72 -2.27
N THR A 295 12.53 31.24 -2.46
CA THR A 295 13.59 31.88 -3.26
C THR A 295 14.45 30.82 -3.92
N ASP A 296 15.24 31.19 -4.94
CA ASP A 296 16.14 30.26 -5.64
C ASP A 296 17.15 29.57 -4.70
N GLY A 297 17.46 30.18 -3.56
CA GLY A 297 18.37 29.67 -2.53
C GLY A 297 17.69 28.95 -1.35
N GLY A 298 16.37 28.77 -1.35
CA GLY A 298 15.62 28.21 -0.21
C GLY A 298 14.53 29.16 0.28
N THR A 299 14.46 29.43 1.59
CA THR A 299 13.41 30.26 2.18
C THR A 299 13.96 31.39 3.05
N ALA A 300 13.35 32.57 3.01
CA ALA A 300 13.73 33.74 3.79
C ALA A 300 12.54 34.34 4.56
N GLU A 301 12.72 34.60 5.86
CA GLU A 301 11.73 35.33 6.66
C GLU A 301 11.77 36.83 6.32
N ILE A 302 10.64 37.38 5.85
CA ILE A 302 10.53 38.78 5.39
C ILE A 302 9.73 39.68 6.34
N ALA A 303 8.93 39.10 7.23
CA ALA A 303 8.29 39.81 8.34
C ALA A 303 7.89 38.87 9.48
N LYS A 304 7.83 39.43 10.69
CA LYS A 304 7.33 38.79 11.90
C LYS A 304 6.45 39.77 12.69
N SER A 305 5.34 39.27 13.21
CA SER A 305 4.38 39.98 14.07
C SER A 305 3.72 38.97 15.01
N PHE A 306 2.65 39.38 15.68
CA PHE A 306 1.77 38.49 16.45
C PHE A 306 0.30 38.91 16.32
N VAL A 307 -0.61 38.01 16.64
CA VAL A 307 -2.04 38.28 16.79
C VAL A 307 -2.56 37.60 18.06
N THR A 308 -3.54 38.22 18.73
CA THR A 308 -4.12 37.68 19.97
C THR A 308 -5.42 36.94 19.68
N GLY A 309 -5.47 35.67 20.08
CA GLY A 309 -6.66 34.82 20.09
C GLY A 309 -7.06 34.43 21.52
N GLY A 310 -7.59 33.21 21.70
CA GLY A 310 -8.04 32.72 23.00
C GLY A 310 -6.92 32.12 23.84
N GLY A 311 -6.75 32.64 25.06
CA GLY A 311 -5.86 32.09 26.09
C GLY A 311 -6.57 31.59 27.36
N GLY A 312 -7.91 31.50 27.34
CA GLY A 312 -8.73 30.95 28.43
C GLY A 312 -9.23 29.54 28.10
N ASP A 313 -10.41 29.16 28.61
CA ASP A 313 -10.97 27.80 28.43
C ASP A 313 -11.52 27.49 27.03
N ALA A 314 -11.50 28.45 26.10
CA ALA A 314 -12.11 28.31 24.77
C ALA A 314 -11.34 29.06 23.66
N PRO A 315 -11.43 28.60 22.39
CA PRO A 315 -10.91 29.34 21.24
C PRO A 315 -11.62 30.69 21.06
N ALA A 316 -10.84 31.74 20.85
CA ALA A 316 -11.35 33.08 20.56
C ALA A 316 -10.85 33.57 19.19
N PRO A 317 -11.61 34.46 18.49
CA PRO A 317 -11.19 35.01 17.21
C PRO A 317 -9.97 35.92 17.37
N PHE A 318 -9.07 35.89 16.39
CA PHE A 318 -7.99 36.85 16.24
C PHE A 318 -8.20 37.70 14.98
N ARG A 319 -7.75 38.95 15.04
CA ARG A 319 -7.60 39.82 13.87
C ARG A 319 -6.36 40.71 14.05
N GLY A 320 -5.60 40.86 12.98
CA GLY A 320 -4.47 41.78 12.92
C GLY A 320 -4.02 42.04 11.49
N GLU A 321 -2.90 42.72 11.33
CA GLU A 321 -2.27 43.02 10.04
C GLU A 321 -0.76 42.79 10.14
N ILE A 322 -0.12 42.41 9.03
CA ILE A 322 1.33 42.27 8.93
C ILE A 322 1.87 42.95 7.68
N THR A 323 2.88 43.79 7.88
CA THR A 323 3.57 44.53 6.81
C THR A 323 4.90 43.84 6.51
N PHE A 324 5.12 43.54 5.23
CA PHE A 324 6.37 42.98 4.69
C PHE A 324 6.86 43.80 3.49
N PRO A 325 8.17 43.80 3.17
CA PRO A 325 8.66 44.30 1.89
C PRO A 325 8.13 43.43 0.75
N ARG A 326 7.85 44.02 -0.41
CA ARG A 326 7.49 43.25 -1.63
C ARG A 326 8.64 42.29 -2.00
N PRO A 327 8.41 40.97 -2.06
CA PRO A 327 9.40 40.01 -2.57
C PRO A 327 9.65 40.20 -4.07
N ALA A 328 10.63 39.48 -4.63
CA ALA A 328 10.93 39.48 -6.06
C ALA A 328 9.89 38.71 -6.92
N GLY A 329 8.63 38.65 -6.47
CA GLY A 329 7.59 37.71 -6.91
C GLY A 329 7.74 36.32 -6.27
N GLY A 330 6.93 35.37 -6.73
CA GLY A 330 7.02 33.95 -6.36
C GLY A 330 5.97 33.49 -5.35
N THR A 331 6.30 32.40 -4.65
CA THR A 331 5.46 31.77 -3.61
C THR A 331 6.04 31.99 -2.21
N GLY A 332 5.24 31.74 -1.19
CA GLY A 332 5.65 31.82 0.20
C GLY A 332 4.69 31.17 1.16
N TRP A 333 4.93 31.41 2.44
CA TRP A 333 4.23 30.84 3.57
C TRP A 333 3.89 31.91 4.59
N VAL A 334 2.63 31.93 5.03
CA VAL A 334 2.21 32.66 6.23
C VAL A 334 2.01 31.64 7.35
N PHE A 335 2.93 31.65 8.31
CA PHE A 335 2.93 30.77 9.47
C PHE A 335 2.21 31.45 10.64
N PHE A 336 1.34 30.71 11.32
CA PHE A 336 0.68 31.06 12.57
C PHE A 336 1.10 30.01 13.61
N GLN A 337 1.87 30.43 14.62
CA GLN A 337 2.65 29.53 15.46
C GLN A 337 2.47 29.80 16.95
N GLU A 338 2.41 28.73 17.74
CA GLU A 338 2.56 28.78 19.19
C GLU A 338 4.02 28.45 19.54
N HIS A 339 4.59 29.25 20.43
CA HIS A 339 5.93 29.03 20.98
C HIS A 339 5.81 28.60 22.45
N SER A 340 6.58 27.59 22.85
CA SER A 340 6.65 27.13 24.24
C SER A 340 7.19 28.24 25.16
N ALA A 341 6.40 28.62 26.17
CA ALA A 341 6.81 29.62 27.16
C ALA A 341 8.05 29.22 27.98
N ALA A 342 8.41 27.92 28.02
CA ALA A 342 9.55 27.41 28.78
C ALA A 342 10.91 27.54 28.04
N ASN A 343 10.92 27.63 26.71
CA ASN A 343 12.15 27.61 25.91
C ASN A 343 12.10 28.36 24.56
N GLY A 344 10.97 28.96 24.19
CA GLY A 344 10.79 29.72 22.94
C GLY A 344 10.69 28.88 21.67
N GLU A 345 10.67 27.55 21.75
CA GLU A 345 10.61 26.66 20.59
C GLU A 345 9.19 26.61 19.99
N VAL A 346 9.07 26.52 18.66
CA VAL A 346 7.78 26.30 17.98
C VAL A 346 7.22 24.95 18.39
N VAL A 347 6.03 24.94 18.99
CA VAL A 347 5.33 23.72 19.43
C VAL A 347 4.12 23.36 18.56
N LEU A 348 3.44 24.36 18.00
CA LEU A 348 2.38 24.17 17.00
C LEU A 348 2.55 25.15 15.85
N THR A 349 2.17 24.73 14.64
CA THR A 349 2.22 25.58 13.46
C THR A 349 1.10 25.27 12.46
N THR A 350 0.29 26.28 12.15
CA THR A 350 -0.60 26.29 10.98
C THR A 350 0.03 27.17 9.91
N ALA A 351 0.24 26.63 8.71
CA ALA A 351 0.99 27.27 7.63
C ALA A 351 0.16 27.31 6.34
N VAL A 352 -0.10 28.51 5.84
CA VAL A 352 -0.84 28.76 4.61
C VAL A 352 0.14 29.13 3.50
N ARG A 353 0.10 28.43 2.36
CA ARG A 353 0.91 28.80 1.18
C ARG A 353 0.26 29.93 0.41
N VAL A 354 1.04 30.92 -0.02
CA VAL A 354 0.57 32.16 -0.70
C VAL A 354 1.45 32.50 -1.91
N THR A 355 1.02 33.48 -2.72
CA THR A 355 1.82 34.15 -3.76
C THR A 355 1.93 35.66 -3.49
N PHE A 356 2.92 36.33 -4.08
CA PHE A 356 3.25 37.76 -3.82
C PHE A 356 3.31 38.63 -5.09
#